data_AF-A0A949V2V9-F1
#
_entry.id   AF-A0A949V2V9-F1
#
_cell.length_a   1.000
_cell.length_b   1.000
_cell.length_c   1.000
_cell.angle_alpha   90.00
_cell.angle_beta   90.00
_cell.angle_gamma   90.00
#
_symmetry.space_group_name_H-M   'P 1'
#
loop_
_entity.id
_entity.type
_entity.pdbx_description
1 polymer ?
#
loop_
_entity_poly.entity_id
_entity_poly.type
_entity_poly.pdbx_seq_one_letter_code
_entity_poly.pdbx_strand_id
1 'polypeptide(L)'
;DFNYDGYGDFAIHSGSGYAGAISGYQIYFWDAVQGRFKAYKEIVGNPVLVPSRKALLDGSRDGPRSYTSELRPQNGKLYEAVLRQEAVADGIDYVTFYDPSGEILAARVVESPTDPTQDLAARPPARARIKVDKTWLHDAPNAAGKTRMYL
;
A
#
# COMPACT_ATOMS: atom_id res chain seq x y z
N ASP A 1 7.08 -13.12 -16.87
CA ASP A 1 6.55 -13.90 -15.75
C ASP A 1 6.15 -12.99 -14.59
N PHE A 2 5.14 -12.16 -14.83
CA PHE A 2 4.55 -11.25 -13.85
C PHE A 2 3.63 -12.00 -12.87
N ASN A 3 3.12 -13.16 -13.28
CA ASN A 3 2.24 -14.03 -12.49
C ASN A 3 2.94 -15.32 -12.00
N TYR A 4 4.26 -15.44 -12.20
CA TYR A 4 5.10 -16.54 -11.72
C TYR A 4 4.62 -17.94 -12.15
N ASP A 5 4.11 -18.06 -13.38
CA ASP A 5 3.59 -19.31 -13.96
C ASP A 5 4.62 -20.05 -14.84
N GLY A 6 5.84 -19.50 -14.99
CA GLY A 6 6.92 -20.07 -15.77
C GLY A 6 6.93 -19.68 -17.24
N TYR A 7 5.96 -18.87 -17.71
CA TYR A 7 5.91 -18.39 -19.08
C TYR A 7 6.38 -16.93 -19.23
N GLY A 8 6.85 -16.61 -20.43
CA GLY A 8 7.23 -15.25 -20.79
C GLY A 8 6.00 -14.38 -20.98
N ASP A 9 5.97 -13.24 -20.30
CA ASP A 9 4.93 -12.22 -20.42
C ASP A 9 5.53 -10.94 -20.98
N PHE A 10 4.69 -9.99 -21.36
CA PHE A 10 5.15 -8.64 -21.69
C PHE A 10 4.24 -7.56 -21.14
N ALA A 11 4.77 -6.34 -21.09
CA ALA A 11 4.06 -5.16 -20.70
C ALA A 11 4.28 -4.06 -21.75
N ILE A 12 3.21 -3.33 -22.08
CA ILE A 12 3.26 -2.18 -23.00
C ILE A 12 3.07 -0.91 -22.17
N HIS A 13 4.00 0.03 -22.31
CA HIS A 13 3.85 1.37 -21.73
C HIS A 13 2.60 2.04 -22.30
N SER A 14 1.66 2.36 -21.42
CA SER A 14 0.33 2.87 -21.78
C SER A 14 0.19 4.36 -21.51
N GLY A 15 1.12 4.95 -20.76
CA GLY A 15 1.16 6.39 -20.53
C GLY A 15 1.91 6.74 -19.25
N SER A 16 2.10 8.04 -19.03
CA SER A 16 2.70 8.56 -17.81
C SER A 16 1.82 9.65 -17.21
N GLY A 17 1.64 9.61 -15.90
CA GLY A 17 0.85 10.56 -15.11
C GLY A 17 1.73 11.32 -14.11
N TYR A 18 1.13 12.32 -13.45
CA TYR A 18 1.77 13.05 -12.34
C TYR A 18 3.16 13.61 -12.69
N ALA A 19 3.27 14.28 -13.83
CA ALA A 19 4.54 14.82 -14.34
C ALA A 19 5.67 13.77 -14.44
N GLY A 20 5.32 12.51 -14.73
CA GLY A 20 6.25 11.41 -14.86
C GLY A 20 6.48 10.60 -13.58
N ALA A 21 5.86 10.97 -12.46
CA ALA A 21 5.98 10.21 -11.21
C ALA A 21 5.36 8.80 -11.29
N ILE A 22 4.43 8.57 -12.21
CA ILE A 22 3.88 7.25 -12.51
C ILE A 22 3.98 6.98 -13.99
N SER A 23 4.54 5.84 -14.36
CA SER A 23 4.40 5.24 -15.69
C SER A 23 3.51 4.02 -15.59
N GLY A 24 2.41 4.02 -16.34
CA GLY A 24 1.44 2.96 -16.40
C GLY A 24 1.73 1.98 -17.53
N TYR A 25 1.49 0.70 -17.27
CA TYR A 25 1.75 -0.40 -18.20
C TYR A 25 0.55 -1.34 -18.31
N GLN A 26 0.18 -1.66 -19.54
CA GLN A 26 -0.78 -2.72 -19.85
C GLN A 26 -0.02 -4.04 -19.90
N ILE A 27 -0.32 -4.96 -18.99
CA ILE A 27 0.30 -6.28 -18.92
C ILE A 27 -0.47 -7.30 -19.77
N TYR A 28 0.27 -8.20 -20.41
CA TYR A 28 -0.25 -9.33 -21.17
C TYR A 28 0.39 -10.63 -20.69
N PHE A 29 -0.44 -11.54 -20.18
CA PHE A 29 0.00 -12.87 -19.73
C PHE A 29 -0.07 -13.87 -20.88
N TRP A 30 0.88 -14.80 -20.94
CA TRP A 30 0.79 -15.94 -21.85
C TRP A 30 -0.24 -16.96 -21.35
N ASP A 31 -1.32 -17.19 -22.11
CA ASP A 31 -2.26 -18.27 -21.86
C ASP A 31 -1.82 -19.52 -22.64
N ALA A 32 -1.16 -20.45 -21.95
CA ALA A 32 -0.67 -21.68 -22.56
C ALA A 32 -1.78 -22.62 -23.04
N VAL A 33 -2.99 -22.54 -22.45
CA VAL A 33 -4.14 -23.37 -22.85
C VAL A 33 -4.69 -22.87 -24.18
N GLN A 34 -4.76 -21.55 -24.36
CA GLN A 34 -5.30 -20.93 -25.56
C GLN A 34 -4.23 -20.58 -26.61
N GLY A 35 -2.94 -20.72 -26.27
CA GLY A 35 -1.82 -20.40 -27.15
C GLY A 35 -1.77 -18.92 -27.55
N ARG A 36 -2.18 -18.01 -26.65
CA ARG A 36 -2.26 -16.57 -26.95
C ARG A 36 -2.00 -15.71 -25.73
N PHE A 37 -1.67 -14.45 -25.98
CA PHE A 37 -1.59 -13.45 -24.92
C PHE A 37 -2.97 -12.94 -24.51
N LYS A 38 -3.16 -12.78 -23.20
CA LYS A 38 -4.37 -12.22 -22.60
C LYS A 38 -4.01 -10.99 -21.79
N ALA A 39 -4.69 -9.88 -22.07
CA ALA A 39 -4.52 -8.66 -21.30
C ALA A 39 -4.98 -8.86 -19.85
N TYR A 40 -4.15 -8.40 -18.90
CA TYR A 40 -4.60 -8.14 -17.55
C TYR A 40 -5.55 -6.95 -17.57
N LYS A 41 -6.65 -7.00 -16.82
CA LYS A 41 -7.71 -5.98 -16.95
C LYS A 41 -7.30 -4.60 -16.44
N GLU A 42 -6.26 -4.52 -15.63
CA GLU A 42 -5.84 -3.29 -14.94
C GLU A 42 -4.50 -2.81 -15.49
N ILE A 43 -4.30 -1.49 -15.46
CA ILE A 43 -3.01 -0.87 -15.74
C ILE A 43 -2.18 -0.94 -14.47
N VAL A 44 -0.95 -1.44 -14.58
CA VAL A 44 0.00 -1.50 -13.47
C VAL A 44 0.97 -0.32 -13.57
N GLY A 45 1.05 0.49 -12.53
CA GLY A 45 1.99 1.59 -12.42
C GLY A 45 3.33 1.16 -11.85
N ASN A 46 4.42 1.68 -12.41
CA ASN A 46 5.79 1.47 -11.92
C ASN A 46 6.08 0.02 -11.47
N PRO A 47 5.86 -0.99 -12.33
CA PRO A 47 5.87 -2.40 -11.94
C PRO A 47 7.23 -2.83 -11.40
N VAL A 48 7.23 -3.47 -10.22
CA VAL A 48 8.43 -4.09 -9.63
C VAL A 48 8.16 -5.54 -9.27
N LEU A 49 8.99 -6.46 -9.77
CA LEU A 49 8.92 -7.87 -9.40
C LEU A 49 9.63 -8.10 -8.07
N VAL A 50 8.99 -8.89 -7.19
CA VAL A 50 9.56 -9.35 -5.92
C VAL A 50 9.55 -10.89 -5.88
N PRO A 51 10.58 -11.55 -6.44
CA PRO A 51 10.58 -13.00 -6.62
C PRO A 51 10.49 -13.80 -5.32
N SER A 52 11.10 -13.31 -4.24
CA SER A 52 11.09 -13.98 -2.92
C SER A 52 9.68 -14.19 -2.37
N ARG A 53 8.72 -13.36 -2.78
CA ARG A 53 7.31 -13.41 -2.36
C ARG A 53 6.36 -13.79 -3.49
N LYS A 54 6.90 -14.07 -4.70
CA LYS A 54 6.12 -14.25 -5.93
C LYS A 54 5.10 -13.12 -6.12
N ALA A 55 5.57 -11.88 -6.03
CA ALA A 55 4.71 -10.71 -6.08
C ALA A 55 5.10 -9.75 -7.20
N LEU A 56 4.11 -8.99 -7.67
CA LEU A 56 4.24 -7.82 -8.51
C LEU A 56 3.76 -6.61 -7.72
N LEU A 57 4.61 -5.60 -7.55
CA LEU A 57 4.21 -4.33 -6.95
C LEU A 57 3.62 -3.41 -8.02
N ASP A 58 2.49 -2.81 -7.69
CA ASP A 58 1.77 -1.81 -8.48
C ASP A 58 1.75 -0.48 -7.71
N GLY A 59 2.36 0.55 -8.29
CA GLY A 59 2.39 1.90 -7.74
C GLY A 59 1.29 2.78 -8.33
N SER A 60 0.41 3.29 -7.48
CA SER A 60 -0.65 4.23 -7.87
C SER A 60 -0.63 5.50 -7.03
N ARG A 61 -1.34 6.53 -7.49
CA ARG A 61 -1.39 7.84 -6.81
C ARG A 61 -2.75 8.49 -7.02
N ASP A 62 -3.23 9.11 -5.94
CA ASP A 62 -4.41 9.95 -5.91
C ASP A 62 -4.03 11.30 -5.29
N GLY A 63 -3.76 12.27 -6.16
CA GLY A 63 -3.24 13.59 -5.78
C GLY A 63 -1.90 13.48 -5.01
N PRO A 64 -1.82 13.95 -3.75
CA PRO A 64 -0.60 13.84 -2.95
C PRO A 64 -0.39 12.42 -2.36
N ARG A 65 -1.43 11.58 -2.32
CA ARG A 65 -1.36 10.26 -1.68
C ARG A 65 -0.81 9.23 -2.65
N SER A 66 0.21 8.50 -2.22
CA SER A 66 0.80 7.40 -2.98
C SER A 66 0.38 6.07 -2.38
N TYR A 67 0.19 5.08 -3.23
CA TYR A 67 -0.22 3.74 -2.86
C TYR A 67 0.67 2.73 -3.55
N THR A 68 0.96 1.65 -2.86
CA THR A 68 1.59 0.47 -3.45
C THR A 68 0.73 -0.75 -3.14
N SER A 69 0.31 -1.46 -4.17
CA SER A 69 -0.39 -2.73 -4.07
C SER A 69 0.57 -3.88 -4.35
N GLU A 70 0.56 -4.89 -3.50
CA GLU A 70 1.26 -6.15 -3.74
C GLU A 70 0.29 -7.14 -4.37
N LEU A 71 0.47 -7.39 -5.66
CA LEU A 71 -0.32 -8.34 -6.42
C LEU A 71 0.34 -9.72 -6.38
N ARG A 72 -0.42 -10.74 -5.97
CA ARG A 72 0.06 -12.13 -5.92
C ARG A 72 -0.73 -13.02 -6.87
N PRO A 73 -0.11 -14.03 -7.47
CA PRO A 73 -0.81 -14.96 -8.34
C PRO A 73 -1.57 -16.02 -7.54
N GLN A 74 -2.82 -16.28 -7.92
CA GLN A 74 -3.63 -17.42 -7.51
C GLN A 74 -4.43 -17.91 -8.70
N ASN A 75 -4.34 -19.21 -9.03
CA ASN A 75 -5.11 -19.83 -10.12
C ASN A 75 -5.00 -19.07 -11.47
N GLY A 76 -3.80 -18.62 -11.82
CA GLY A 76 -3.53 -17.88 -13.07
C GLY A 76 -4.04 -16.44 -13.11
N LYS A 77 -4.43 -15.87 -11.95
CA LYS A 77 -4.87 -14.47 -11.82
C LYS A 77 -4.07 -13.76 -10.75
N LEU A 78 -3.83 -12.47 -10.95
CA LEU A 78 -3.33 -11.60 -9.89
C LEU A 78 -4.49 -11.13 -9.02
N TYR A 79 -4.30 -11.18 -7.70
CA TYR A 79 -5.17 -10.56 -6.70
C TYR A 79 -4.33 -9.63 -5.82
N GLU A 80 -4.94 -8.58 -5.28
CA GLU A 80 -4.30 -7.71 -4.31
C GLU A 80 -4.19 -8.44 -2.97
N ALA A 81 -2.97 -8.69 -2.51
CA ALA A 81 -2.71 -9.33 -1.23
C ALA A 81 -2.40 -8.32 -0.12
N VAL A 82 -1.80 -7.18 -0.50
CA VAL A 82 -1.45 -6.10 0.42
C VAL A 82 -1.70 -4.76 -0.28
N LEU A 83 -2.39 -3.84 0.39
CA LEU A 83 -2.46 -2.44 0.00
C LEU A 83 -1.71 -1.60 1.03
N ARG A 84 -0.74 -0.82 0.56
CA ARG A 84 0.01 0.14 1.35
C ARG A 84 -0.41 1.55 0.94
N GLN A 85 -0.96 2.31 1.88
CA GLN A 85 -1.08 3.75 1.76
C GLN A 85 0.16 4.39 2.39
N GLU A 86 0.93 5.09 1.56
CA GLU A 86 2.25 5.59 1.94
C GLU A 86 2.17 6.96 2.62
N ALA A 87 3.04 7.17 3.62
CA ALA A 87 3.23 8.42 4.32
C ALA A 87 1.91 9.04 4.82
N VAL A 88 1.05 8.23 5.44
CA VAL A 88 -0.20 8.71 6.08
C VAL A 88 0.10 9.71 7.20
N ALA A 89 1.25 9.56 7.83
CA ALA A 89 1.90 10.53 8.70
C ALA A 89 3.43 10.43 8.50
N ASP A 90 4.19 11.33 9.12
CA ASP A 90 5.65 11.36 8.98
C ASP A 90 6.29 10.02 9.36
N GLY A 91 6.89 9.35 8.38
CA GLY A 91 7.53 8.03 8.51
C GLY A 91 6.58 6.87 8.84
N ILE A 92 5.27 7.02 8.59
CA ILE A 92 4.26 6.02 8.92
C ILE A 92 3.38 5.70 7.71
N ASP A 93 3.14 4.41 7.51
CA ASP A 93 2.21 3.87 6.49
C ASP A 93 1.03 3.15 7.13
N TYR A 94 -0.08 3.12 6.40
CA TYR A 94 -1.22 2.25 6.70
C TYR A 94 -1.25 1.08 5.73
N VAL A 95 -1.34 -0.14 6.24
CA VAL A 95 -1.25 -1.37 5.44
C VAL A 95 -2.43 -2.28 5.73
N THR A 96 -3.13 -2.66 4.67
CA THR A 96 -4.24 -3.61 4.70
C THR A 96 -3.82 -4.92 4.01
N PHE A 97 -4.18 -6.05 4.59
CA PHE A 97 -3.92 -7.39 4.07
C PHE A 97 -5.23 -8.03 3.65
N TYR A 98 -5.23 -8.65 2.48
CA TYR A 98 -6.41 -9.28 1.89
C TYR A 98 -6.17 -10.76 1.63
N ASP A 99 -7.25 -11.53 1.63
CA ASP A 99 -7.26 -12.87 1.07
C ASP A 99 -7.53 -12.86 -0.45
N PRO A 100 -7.41 -14.00 -1.15
CA PRO A 100 -7.68 -14.06 -2.59
C PRO A 100 -9.13 -13.77 -3.00
N SER A 101 -10.08 -13.75 -2.06
CA SER A 101 -11.48 -13.36 -2.32
C SER A 101 -11.69 -11.84 -2.23
N GLY A 102 -10.71 -11.11 -1.71
CA GLY A 102 -10.76 -9.66 -1.49
C GLY A 102 -11.21 -9.28 -0.08
N GLU A 103 -11.39 -10.25 0.81
CA GLU A 103 -11.77 -10.00 2.20
C GLU A 103 -10.56 -9.52 3.00
N ILE A 104 -10.79 -8.60 3.94
CA ILE A 104 -9.73 -8.05 4.79
C ILE A 104 -9.36 -9.08 5.85
N LEU A 105 -8.11 -9.50 5.85
CA LEU A 105 -7.54 -10.37 6.89
C LEU A 105 -7.07 -9.56 8.10
N ALA A 106 -6.42 -8.41 7.86
CA ALA A 106 -5.88 -7.55 8.89
C ALA A 106 -5.58 -6.15 8.34
N ALA A 107 -5.47 -5.17 9.24
CA ALA A 107 -4.88 -3.88 8.94
C ALA A 107 -3.96 -3.42 10.07
N ARG A 108 -2.87 -2.72 9.73
CA ARG A 108 -1.92 -2.18 10.70
C ARG A 108 -1.27 -0.90 10.22
N VAL A 109 -0.80 -0.14 11.20
CA VAL A 109 0.09 1.00 10.99
C VAL A 109 1.52 0.50 11.16
N VAL A 110 2.40 0.78 10.19
CA VAL A 110 3.82 0.38 10.21
C VAL A 110 4.71 1.57 9.90
N GLU A 111 5.97 1.52 10.31
CA GLU A 111 6.95 2.53 9.90
C GLU A 111 7.16 2.45 8.38
N SER A 112 7.34 3.57 7.69
CA SER A 112 7.57 3.56 6.24
C SER A 112 8.93 2.91 5.92
N PRO A 113 9.00 1.87 5.08
CA PRO A 113 10.27 1.31 4.65
C PRO A 113 11.02 2.28 3.73
N THR A 114 12.35 2.20 3.75
CA THR A 114 13.20 2.84 2.75
C THR A 114 13.22 2.09 1.42
N ASP A 115 12.93 0.78 1.45
CA ASP A 115 12.88 -0.10 0.27
C ASP A 115 11.47 -0.70 0.13
N PRO A 116 10.74 -0.38 -0.95
CA PRO A 116 9.36 -0.84 -1.16
C PRO A 116 9.25 -2.35 -1.40
N THR A 117 10.36 -3.05 -1.67
CA THR A 117 10.37 -4.52 -1.87
C THR A 117 10.41 -5.31 -0.56
N GLN A 118 10.61 -4.62 0.58
CA GLN A 118 10.62 -5.26 1.89
C GLN A 118 9.26 -5.85 2.24
N ASP A 119 9.30 -6.95 3.00
CA ASP A 119 8.09 -7.65 3.41
C ASP A 119 7.35 -6.91 4.54
N LEU A 120 6.28 -6.20 4.17
CA LEU A 120 5.39 -5.54 5.11
C LEU A 120 4.72 -6.54 6.06
N ALA A 121 4.56 -7.81 5.63
CA ALA A 121 3.94 -8.85 6.46
C ALA A 121 4.71 -9.09 7.77
N ALA A 122 6.04 -9.05 7.69
CA ALA A 122 6.96 -9.36 8.78
C ALA A 122 7.22 -8.19 9.74
N ARG A 123 6.71 -6.98 9.45
CA ARG A 123 7.06 -5.78 10.23
C ARG A 123 6.23 -5.64 11.50
N PRO A 124 6.83 -5.22 12.62
CA PRO A 124 6.08 -4.88 13.81
C PRO A 124 5.20 -3.64 13.56
N PRO A 125 4.12 -3.45 14.34
CA PRO A 125 3.36 -2.20 14.33
C PRO A 125 4.26 -0.99 14.60
N ALA A 126 3.96 0.14 13.94
CA ALA A 126 4.67 1.40 14.15
C ALA A 126 4.61 1.82 15.62
N ARG A 127 5.70 2.38 16.12
CA ARG A 127 5.76 2.97 17.45
C ARG A 127 5.94 4.48 17.32
N ALA A 128 4.84 5.22 17.29
CA ALA A 128 4.90 6.67 17.39
C ALA A 128 5.14 7.07 18.86
N ARG A 129 6.20 7.84 19.13
CA ARG A 129 6.28 8.58 20.40
C ARG A 129 5.43 9.83 20.26
N ILE A 130 4.32 9.89 21.00
CA ILE A 130 3.58 11.12 21.18
C ILE A 130 4.50 12.09 21.95
N LYS A 131 5.17 12.98 21.21
CA LYS A 131 5.80 14.17 21.81
C LYS A 131 4.71 15.23 21.88
N VAL A 132 3.89 15.17 22.91
CA VAL A 132 3.25 16.40 23.36
C VAL A 132 4.34 17.22 24.02
N ASP A 133 4.49 18.48 23.63
CA ASP A 133 5.07 19.44 24.56
C ASP A 133 4.30 19.27 25.88
N LYS A 134 4.98 19.30 27.02
CA LYS A 134 4.26 19.38 28.30
C LYS A 134 3.42 20.64 28.22
N THR A 135 2.15 20.50 27.87
CA THR A 135 1.20 21.60 27.97
C THR A 135 1.31 22.07 29.41
N TRP A 136 1.53 23.36 29.61
CA TRP A 136 1.38 23.94 30.93
C TRP A 136 -0.02 23.54 31.39
N LEU A 137 -0.11 22.70 32.42
CA LEU A 137 -1.32 22.63 33.21
C LEU A 137 -1.49 24.07 33.66
N HIS A 138 -2.49 24.79 33.13
CA HIS A 138 -2.89 26.06 33.70
C HIS A 138 -2.99 25.86 35.21
N ASP A 139 -2.54 26.87 35.98
CA ASP A 139 -2.54 26.87 37.43
C ASP A 139 -3.75 26.12 37.98
N ALA A 140 -3.49 25.20 38.92
CA ALA A 140 -4.53 24.43 39.59
C ALA A 140 -5.75 25.31 39.86
N PRO A 141 -6.99 24.84 39.58
CA PRO A 141 -8.18 25.67 39.62
C PRO A 141 -8.21 26.49 40.89
N ASN A 142 -8.12 27.82 40.74
CA ASN A 142 -8.12 28.73 41.87
C ASN A 142 -9.45 28.53 42.62
N ALA A 143 -9.36 28.09 43.88
CA ALA A 143 -10.53 27.87 44.72
C ALA A 143 -11.42 29.11 44.89
N ALA A 144 -10.86 30.32 44.68
CA ALA A 144 -11.58 31.59 44.70
C ALA A 144 -12.35 31.89 43.40
N GLY A 145 -12.09 31.16 42.31
CA GLY A 145 -12.73 31.34 41.00
C GLY A 145 -14.02 30.54 40.79
N LYS A 146 -14.62 29.98 41.85
CA LYS A 146 -15.90 29.27 41.76
C LYS A 146 -17.03 30.25 41.41
N THR A 147 -17.32 30.41 40.12
CA THR A 147 -18.60 30.95 39.68
C THR A 147 -19.70 29.97 40.07
N ARG A 148 -20.59 30.41 40.96
CA ARG A 148 -21.86 29.73 41.26
C ARG A 148 -22.71 29.77 39.99
N MET A 149 -22.70 28.70 39.19
CA MET A 149 -23.74 28.48 38.19
C MET A 149 -24.72 27.44 38.71
N TYR A 150 -25.86 28.00 39.16
CA TYR A 150 -27.25 27.53 39.25
C TYR A 150 -27.59 26.10 39.71
N LEU A 151 -28.48 26.07 40.71
CA LEU A 151 -29.37 24.97 41.13
C LEU A 151 -30.18 24.40 39.96
#